data_AF-A0A946UDI3-F1
#
_entry.id   AF-A0A946UDI3-F1
#
_cell.length_a   1.000
_cell.length_b   1.000
_cell.length_c   1.000
_cell.angle_alpha   90.00
_cell.angle_beta   90.00
_cell.angle_gamma   90.00
#
_symmetry.space_group_name_H-M   'P 1'
#
loop_
_entity.id
_entity.type
_entity.pdbx_description
1 polymer ?
#
loop_
_entity_poly.entity_id
_entity_poly.type
_entity_poly.pdbx_seq_one_letter_code
_entity_poly.pdbx_strand_id
1 'polypeptide(L)'
;LIEKRESERPEGSYTTRLFEAGSKRIAQKVGEEGVETALAATAGDDEELLNESADLLYHLLVLLRSKGLDLDGVVRTLQERHG
;
A
#
# COMPACT_ATOMS: atom_id res chain seq x y z
N LEU A 1 -3.42 -6.98 -10.20
CA LEU A 1 -2.08 -6.45 -10.62
C LEU A 1 -0.99 -6.79 -9.61
N ILE A 2 -1.13 -6.41 -8.33
CA ILE A 2 -0.08 -6.65 -7.31
C ILE A 2 0.14 -8.14 -7.03
N GLU A 3 -0.93 -8.91 -6.87
CA GLU A 3 -0.86 -10.38 -6.72
C GLU A 3 -0.10 -11.05 -7.88
N LYS A 4 -0.43 -10.70 -9.12
CA LYS A 4 0.28 -11.18 -10.31
C LYS A 4 1.77 -10.80 -10.28
N ARG A 5 2.11 -9.58 -9.87
CA ARG A 5 3.51 -9.14 -9.76
C ARG A 5 4.26 -9.80 -8.61
N GLU A 6 3.59 -10.13 -7.52
CA GLU A 6 4.16 -10.92 -6.43
C GLU A 6 4.51 -12.34 -6.90
N SER A 7 3.60 -12.98 -7.64
CA SER A 7 3.79 -14.35 -8.12
C SER A 7 4.82 -14.44 -9.25
N GLU A 8 4.78 -13.50 -10.21
CA GLU A 8 5.63 -13.53 -11.39
C GLU A 8 7.02 -12.91 -11.14
N ARG A 9 7.14 -12.04 -10.14
CA ARG A 9 8.35 -11.27 -9.82
C ARG A 9 9.11 -10.78 -11.06
N PRO A 10 8.46 -10.02 -11.96
CA PRO A 10 9.12 -9.55 -13.17
C PRO A 10 10.37 -8.74 -12.82
N GLU A 11 11.49 -9.08 -13.46
CA GLU A 11 12.78 -8.47 -13.20
C GLU A 11 12.74 -6.96 -13.45
N GLY A 12 13.40 -6.18 -12.58
CA GLY A 12 13.43 -4.72 -12.66
C GLY A 12 12.15 -4.00 -12.23
N SER A 13 11.04 -4.71 -11.99
CA SER A 13 9.80 -4.06 -11.54
C SER A 13 9.94 -3.46 -10.15
N TYR A 14 9.29 -2.30 -9.91
CA TYR A 14 9.28 -1.66 -8.60
C TYR A 14 8.71 -2.59 -7.51
N THR A 15 7.63 -3.30 -7.82
CA THR A 15 6.98 -4.25 -6.91
C THR A 15 7.93 -5.39 -6.52
N THR A 16 8.69 -5.92 -7.48
CA THR A 16 9.69 -6.98 -7.22
C THR A 16 10.76 -6.48 -6.25
N ARG A 17 11.32 -5.29 -6.49
CA ARG A 17 12.33 -4.67 -5.62
C ARG A 17 11.83 -4.46 -4.19
N LEU A 18 10.55 -4.11 -4.00
CA LEU A 18 9.95 -3.99 -2.67
C LEU A 18 9.88 -5.34 -1.95
N PHE A 19 9.45 -6.39 -2.63
CA PHE A 19 9.41 -7.74 -2.04
C PHE A 19 10.81 -8.26 -1.70
N GLU A 20 11.80 -8.00 -2.55
CA GLU A 20 13.21 -8.34 -2.30
C GLU A 20 13.80 -7.54 -1.12
N ALA A 21 13.45 -6.26 -0.99
CA ALA A 21 13.86 -5.42 0.14
C ALA A 21 13.20 -5.85 1.48
N GLY A 22 12.13 -6.65 1.40
CA GLY A 22 11.50 -7.29 2.56
C GLY A 22 10.53 -6.41 3.34
N SER A 23 9.83 -7.05 4.28
CA SER A 23 8.68 -6.46 4.98
C SER A 23 8.98 -5.15 5.75
N LYS A 24 10.21 -4.97 6.25
CA LYS A 24 10.62 -3.72 6.92
C LYS A 24 10.55 -2.53 5.97
N ARG A 25 11.08 -2.66 4.76
CA ARG A 25 11.07 -1.57 3.77
C ARG A 25 9.66 -1.27 3.27
N ILE A 26 8.86 -2.30 3.07
CA ILE A 26 7.46 -2.15 2.65
C ILE A 26 6.66 -1.41 3.73
N ALA A 27 6.78 -1.81 5.00
CA ALA A 27 6.10 -1.15 6.12
C ALA A 27 6.55 0.30 6.30
N GLN A 28 7.85 0.59 6.08
CA GLN A 28 8.36 1.95 6.09
C GLN A 28 7.66 2.82 5.03
N LYS A 29 7.52 2.32 3.79
CA LYS A 29 6.79 3.05 2.74
C LYS A 29 5.36 3.35 3.16
N VAL A 30 4.62 2.38 3.69
CA VAL A 30 3.24 2.62 4.20
C VAL A 30 3.20 3.75 5.23
N GLY A 31 4.21 3.82 6.12
CA GLY A 31 4.32 4.90 7.10
C GLY A 31 4.64 6.26 6.48
N GLU A 32 5.54 6.30 5.48
CA GLU A 32 5.88 7.51 4.72
C GLU A 32 4.64 8.08 4.02
N GLU A 33 3.97 7.28 3.18
CA GLU A 33 2.79 7.72 2.41
C GLU A 33 1.64 8.15 3.35
N GLY A 34 1.52 7.52 4.52
CA GLY A 34 0.50 7.89 5.50
C GLY A 34 0.73 9.29 6.09
N VAL A 35 1.99 9.67 6.29
CA VAL A 35 2.36 11.03 6.72
C VAL A 35 2.16 12.02 5.57
N GLU A 36 2.60 11.68 4.36
CA GLU A 36 2.48 12.52 3.16
C GLU A 36 1.00 12.79 2.83
N THR A 37 0.15 11.76 2.85
CA THR A 37 -1.32 11.89 2.72
C THR A 37 -1.91 12.87 3.74
N ALA A 38 -1.51 12.76 5.01
CA ALA A 38 -1.99 13.64 6.06
C ALA A 38 -1.54 15.10 5.85
N LEU A 39 -0.30 15.30 5.41
CA LEU A 39 0.25 16.62 5.11
C LEU A 39 -0.48 17.26 3.93
N ALA A 40 -0.69 16.52 2.83
CA ALA A 40 -1.43 16.98 1.65
C ALA A 40 -2.85 17.45 2.02
N ALA A 41 -3.56 16.67 2.85
CA ALA A 41 -4.87 17.05 3.36
C ALA A 41 -4.83 18.36 4.17
N THR A 42 -3.81 18.55 5.03
CA THR A 42 -3.68 19.80 5.82
C THR A 42 -3.25 21.00 4.99
N ALA A 43 -2.60 20.78 3.85
CA ALA A 43 -2.20 21.81 2.90
C ALA A 43 -3.35 22.28 2.00
N GLY A 44 -4.46 21.52 1.95
CA GLY A 44 -5.57 21.78 1.04
C GLY A 44 -5.23 21.50 -0.43
N ASP A 45 -4.28 20.59 -0.68
CA ASP A 45 -3.87 20.18 -2.00
C ASP A 45 -4.58 18.87 -2.39
N ASP A 46 -5.69 18.99 -3.11
CA ASP A 46 -6.52 17.85 -3.50
C ASP A 46 -5.82 16.93 -4.51
N GLU A 47 -4.93 17.47 -5.36
CA GLU A 47 -4.19 16.68 -6.34
C GLU A 47 -3.15 15.81 -5.64
N GLU A 48 -2.38 16.42 -4.74
CA GLU A 48 -1.39 15.69 -3.94
C GLU A 48 -2.06 14.69 -3.01
N LEU A 49 -3.20 15.06 -2.40
CA LEU A 49 -3.95 14.14 -1.55
C LEU A 49 -4.38 12.89 -2.31
N LEU A 50 -4.82 13.01 -3.57
CA LEU A 50 -5.17 11.86 -4.40
C LEU A 50 -3.95 11.01 -4.75
N ASN A 51 -2.82 11.63 -5.08
CA ASN A 51 -1.57 10.94 -5.41
C ASN A 51 -1.06 10.13 -4.20
N GLU A 52 -0.91 10.78 -3.05
CA GLU A 52 -0.41 10.16 -1.82
C GLU A 52 -1.36 9.09 -1.30
N SER A 53 -2.67 9.29 -1.44
CA SER A 53 -3.65 8.25 -1.11
C SER A 53 -3.52 7.03 -2.01
N ALA A 54 -3.23 7.22 -3.31
CA ALA A 54 -3.03 6.12 -4.23
C ALA A 54 -1.75 5.34 -3.90
N ASP A 55 -0.67 6.02 -3.55
CA ASP A 55 0.59 5.40 -3.14
C ASP A 55 0.46 4.68 -1.79
N LEU A 56 -0.26 5.26 -0.83
CA LEU A 56 -0.60 4.62 0.43
C LEU A 56 -1.37 3.31 0.20
N LEU A 57 -2.41 3.33 -0.64
CA LEU A 57 -3.18 2.13 -0.96
C LEU A 57 -2.32 1.08 -1.67
N TYR A 58 -1.49 1.50 -2.64
CA TYR A 58 -0.58 0.60 -3.33
C TYR A 58 0.38 -0.08 -2.35
N HIS A 59 1.04 0.68 -1.48
CA HIS A 59 1.99 0.16 -0.52
C HIS A 59 1.33 -0.71 0.56
N LEU A 60 0.11 -0.37 0.99
CA LEU A 60 -0.67 -1.21 1.89
C LEU A 60 -0.99 -2.56 1.26
N LEU A 61 -1.41 -2.59 -0.01
CA LEU A 61 -1.70 -3.84 -0.71
C LEU A 61 -0.44 -4.72 -0.87
N VAL A 62 0.72 -4.13 -1.16
CA VAL A 62 2.00 -4.87 -1.18
C VAL A 62 2.32 -5.43 0.21
N LEU A 63 2.10 -4.66 1.28
CA LEU A 63 2.33 -5.11 2.66
C LEU A 63 1.44 -6.30 3.02
N LEU A 64 0.14 -6.21 2.76
CA LEU A 64 -0.83 -7.29 3.00
C LEU A 64 -0.39 -8.57 2.30
N ARG A 65 -0.07 -8.47 1.00
CA ARG A 65 0.41 -9.60 0.21
C ARG A 65 1.70 -10.21 0.75
N SER A 66 2.67 -9.37 1.16
CA SER A 66 3.91 -9.85 1.81
C SER A 66 3.68 -10.63 3.12
N LYS A 67 2.48 -10.54 3.70
CA LYS A 67 2.04 -11.24 4.91
C LYS A 67 1.04 -12.37 4.62
N GLY A 68 0.75 -12.67 3.36
CA GLY A 68 -0.26 -13.65 2.97
C GLY A 68 -1.70 -13.18 3.24
N LEU A 69 -1.92 -11.86 3.34
CA LEU A 69 -3.22 -11.24 3.53
C LEU A 69 -3.69 -10.57 2.23
N ASP A 70 -4.97 -10.24 2.16
CA ASP A 70 -5.59 -9.58 1.00
C ASP A 70 -6.53 -8.43 1.40
N LEU A 71 -6.97 -7.68 0.39
CA LEU A 71 -7.89 -6.57 0.57
C LEU A 71 -9.27 -7.05 1.07
N ASP A 72 -9.71 -8.23 0.65
CA ASP A 72 -11.00 -8.80 1.05
C ASP A 72 -11.05 -9.08 2.57
N GLY A 73 -9.94 -9.50 3.18
CA GLY A 73 -9.78 -9.58 4.62
C GLY A 73 -9.95 -8.23 5.32
N VAL A 74 -9.38 -7.15 4.76
CA VAL A 74 -9.54 -5.79 5.29
C VAL A 74 -10.98 -5.31 5.15
N VAL A 75 -11.60 -5.51 3.99
CA VAL A 75 -13.00 -5.11 3.73
C VAL A 75 -13.96 -5.83 4.69
N ARG A 76 -13.80 -7.14 4.91
CA ARG A 76 -14.58 -7.87 5.93
C ARG A 76 -14.39 -7.29 7.32
N THR A 77 -13.15 -6.99 7.70
CA THR A 77 -12.85 -6.37 9.00
C THR A 77 -13.55 -5.01 9.15
N LEU A 78 -13.65 -4.22 8.08
CA LEU A 78 -14.38 -2.95 8.09
C LEU A 78 -15.90 -3.15 8.22
N GLN A 79 -16.45 -4.12 7.48
CA GLN A 79 -17.86 -4.48 7.55
C GLN A 79 -18.25 -4.96 8.96
N GLU A 80 -17.42 -5.77 9.62
CA GLU A 80 -17.69 -6.23 10.99
C GLU A 80 -17.68 -5.10 12.04
N ARG A 81 -16.94 -4.01 11.79
CA ARG A 81 -16.84 -2.87 12.71
C ARG A 81 -17.95 -1.84 12.53
N HIS A 82 -18.49 -1.74 11.31
CA HIS A 82 -19.32 -0.60 10.89
C HIS A 82 -20.60 -0.99 10.14
N GLY A 83 -20.82 -2.29 9.90
CA GLY A 83 -22.02 -2.83 9.26
C GLY A 83 -23.02 -3.44 10.23
#